data_AF-A0A2S2N5H0-F1
#
_entry.id   AF-A0A2S2N5H0-F1
#
_cell.length_a   1.000
_cell.length_b   1.000
_cell.length_c   1.000
_cell.angle_alpha   90.00
_cell.angle_beta   90.00
_cell.angle_gamma   90.00
#
_symmetry.space_group_name_H-M   'P 1'
#
loop_
_entity.id
_entity.type
_entity.pdbx_description
1 polymer ?
#
loop_
_entity_poly.entity_id
_entity_poly.type
_entity_poly.pdbx_seq_one_letter_code
_entity_poly.pdbx_strand_id
1 'polypeptide(L)'
;EMHGRLKLRPPDSARRRQREEKLRHYREAMDALLGGAPPSQVLSLTGAVLTANPDVGTCWNLRRRALGALGGDWVPSELAFVGQCLGVNPKSYGAWHHRGWVLG
;
A
#
# COMPACT_ATOMS: atom_id res chain seq x y z
N GLU A 1 -20.06 4.14 5.75
CA GLU A 1 -20.81 2.91 5.38
C GLU A 1 -20.07 2.15 4.28
N MET A 2 -19.77 0.86 4.49
CA MET A 2 -19.18 0.00 3.46
C MET A 2 -20.31 -0.46 2.50
N HIS A 3 -20.43 0.21 1.36
CA HIS A 3 -21.44 -0.10 0.35
C HIS A 3 -21.10 -1.39 -0.43
N GLY A 4 -22.11 -2.21 -0.74
CA GLY A 4 -22.00 -3.29 -1.72
C GLY A 4 -21.36 -4.60 -1.24
N ARG A 5 -21.39 -4.90 0.06
CA ARG A 5 -20.84 -6.16 0.58
C ARG A 5 -21.65 -7.35 0.04
N LEU A 6 -21.06 -8.06 -0.92
CA LEU A 6 -21.68 -9.26 -1.51
C LEU A 6 -22.03 -10.26 -0.39
N LYS A 7 -23.27 -10.78 -0.37
CA LYS A 7 -23.62 -11.93 0.47
C LYS A 7 -22.91 -13.17 -0.09
N LEU A 8 -21.74 -13.46 0.46
CA LEU A 8 -20.88 -14.54 -0.03
C LEU A 8 -21.29 -15.89 0.60
N ARG A 9 -21.31 -16.94 -0.23
CA ARG A 9 -21.19 -18.31 0.27
C ARG A 9 -19.87 -18.44 1.05
N PRO A 10 -19.81 -19.33 2.06
CA PRO A 10 -18.55 -19.57 2.77
C PRO A 10 -17.44 -19.88 1.75
N PRO A 11 -16.30 -19.17 1.79
CA PRO A 11 -15.22 -19.42 0.85
C PRO A 11 -14.68 -20.83 1.05
N ASP A 12 -14.34 -21.51 -0.05
CA ASP A 12 -13.67 -22.81 -0.02
C ASP A 12 -12.34 -22.72 0.74
N SER A 13 -11.87 -23.86 1.27
CA SER A 13 -10.66 -23.95 2.09
C SER A 13 -9.44 -23.29 1.44
N ALA A 14 -9.26 -23.43 0.12
CA ALA A 14 -8.17 -22.79 -0.62
C ALA A 14 -8.25 -21.25 -0.59
N ARG A 15 -9.46 -20.67 -0.75
CA ARG A 15 -9.67 -19.21 -0.68
C ARG A 15 -9.44 -18.67 0.73
N ARG A 16 -9.74 -19.46 1.77
CA ARG A 16 -9.45 -19.10 3.17
C ARG A 16 -7.95 -19.05 3.41
N ARG A 17 -7.22 -20.10 3.02
CA ARG A 17 -5.75 -20.15 3.12
C ARG A 17 -5.09 -18.97 2.43
N GLN A 18 -5.53 -18.62 1.20
CA GLN A 18 -5.00 -17.47 0.48
C GLN A 18 -5.26 -16.14 1.22
N ARG A 19 -6.45 -15.96 1.82
CA ARG A 19 -6.77 -14.76 2.60
C ARG A 19 -5.95 -14.68 3.88
N GLU A 20 -5.78 -15.81 4.57
CA GLU A 20 -4.95 -15.91 5.78
C GLU A 20 -3.49 -15.61 5.48
N GLU A 21 -2.96 -16.13 4.38
CA GLU A 21 -1.61 -15.86 3.93
C GLU A 21 -1.41 -14.39 3.58
N LYS A 22 -2.34 -13.77 2.82
CA LYS A 22 -2.30 -12.33 2.54
C LYS A 22 -2.36 -11.50 3.82
N LEU A 23 -3.19 -11.90 4.78
CA LEU A 23 -3.32 -11.24 6.06
C LEU A 23 -2.04 -11.37 6.91
N ARG A 24 -1.39 -12.54 6.87
CA ARG A 24 -0.10 -12.77 7.53
C ARG A 24 0.97 -11.82 6.98
N HIS A 25 1.14 -11.78 5.66
CA HIS A 25 2.11 -10.87 5.03
C HIS A 25 1.81 -9.39 5.32
N TYR A 26 0.53 -9.00 5.31
CA TYR A 26 0.13 -7.64 5.68
C TYR A 26 0.54 -7.30 7.12
N ARG A 27 0.28 -8.21 8.08
CA ARG A 27 0.63 -8.02 9.49
C ARG A 27 2.14 -7.91 9.68
N GLU A 28 2.90 -8.84 9.10
CA GLU A 28 4.37 -8.84 9.17
C GLU A 28 4.95 -7.54 8.61
N ALA A 29 4.45 -7.06 7.46
CA ALA A 29 4.89 -5.81 6.86
C ALA A 29 4.54 -4.59 7.73
N MET A 30 3.31 -4.55 8.29
CA MET A 30 2.89 -3.46 9.16
C MET A 30 3.66 -3.45 10.49
N ASP A 31 3.89 -4.61 11.10
CA ASP A 31 4.67 -4.73 12.33
C ASP A 31 6.11 -4.25 12.12
N ALA A 32 6.75 -4.64 11.00
CA ALA A 32 8.07 -4.15 10.65
C ALA A 32 8.09 -2.63 10.43
N LEU A 33 7.11 -2.08 9.70
CA LEU A 33 7.02 -0.64 9.45
C LEU A 33 6.82 0.16 10.74
N LEU A 34 5.94 -0.31 11.63
CA LEU A 34 5.66 0.35 12.92
C LEU A 34 6.80 0.16 13.92
N GLY A 35 7.55 -0.93 13.82
CA GLY A 35 8.76 -1.20 14.60
C GLY A 35 9.99 -0.41 14.16
N GLY A 36 9.88 0.45 13.14
CA GLY A 36 10.99 1.26 12.65
C GLY A 36 11.87 0.55 11.63
N ALA A 37 11.26 -0.06 10.62
CA ALA A 37 11.96 -0.70 9.50
C ALA A 37 13.11 0.17 8.97
N PRO A 38 14.25 -0.44 8.59
CA PRO A 38 15.40 0.30 8.10
C PRO A 38 15.04 1.06 6.81
N PRO A 39 15.66 2.22 6.54
CA PRO A 39 15.32 3.07 5.38
C PRO A 39 15.33 2.33 4.04
N SER A 40 16.25 1.38 3.86
CA SER A 40 16.37 0.54 2.67
C SER A 40 15.16 -0.36 2.41
N GLN A 41 14.36 -0.67 3.43
CA GLN A 41 13.19 -1.57 3.32
C GLN A 41 11.85 -0.84 3.27
N VAL A 42 11.78 0.42 3.73
CA VAL A 42 10.52 1.18 3.85
C VAL A 42 9.76 1.25 2.52
N LEU A 43 10.44 1.53 1.40
CA LEU A 43 9.78 1.62 0.09
C LEU A 43 9.21 0.29 -0.38
N SER A 44 9.90 -0.82 -0.09
CA SER A 44 9.42 -2.16 -0.45
C SER A 44 8.21 -2.56 0.39
N LEU A 45 8.31 -2.41 1.72
CA LEU A 45 7.25 -2.78 2.66
C LEU A 45 5.97 -1.94 2.47
N THR A 46 6.12 -0.62 2.36
CA THR A 46 4.96 0.25 2.04
C THR A 46 4.38 -0.07 0.67
N GLY A 47 5.22 -0.44 -0.31
CA GLY A 47 4.79 -0.88 -1.64
C GLY A 47 3.89 -2.12 -1.59
N ALA A 48 4.30 -3.14 -0.83
CA ALA A 48 3.52 -4.37 -0.66
C ALA A 48 2.16 -4.11 0.01
N VAL A 49 2.12 -3.22 1.01
CA VAL A 49 0.87 -2.86 1.70
C VAL A 49 -0.06 -2.07 0.78
N LEU A 50 0.45 -1.05 0.09
CA LEU A 50 -0.36 -0.11 -0.70
C LEU A 50 -0.88 -0.71 -2.00
N THR A 51 -0.15 -1.63 -2.62
CA THR A 51 -0.64 -2.39 -3.79
C THR A 51 -1.77 -3.35 -3.41
N ALA A 52 -1.86 -3.78 -2.15
CA ALA A 52 -2.99 -4.55 -1.65
C ALA A 52 -4.15 -3.66 -1.17
N ASN A 53 -3.84 -2.54 -0.51
CA ASN A 53 -4.82 -1.58 -0.02
C ASN A 53 -4.21 -0.15 0.00
N PRO A 54 -4.56 0.71 -0.98
CA PRO A 54 -4.00 2.04 -1.06
C PRO A 54 -4.59 3.03 -0.03
N ASP A 55 -5.56 2.64 0.79
CA ASP A 55 -6.15 3.51 1.83
C ASP A 55 -5.39 3.49 3.16
N VAL A 56 -4.24 2.82 3.22
CA VAL A 56 -3.37 2.81 4.40
C VAL A 56 -2.54 4.11 4.46
N GLY A 57 -3.12 5.17 5.01
CA GLY A 57 -2.51 6.51 5.10
C GLY A 57 -1.11 6.53 5.75
N THR A 58 -0.88 5.73 6.78
CA THR A 58 0.44 5.61 7.44
C THR A 58 1.53 5.19 6.47
N CYS A 59 1.24 4.26 5.56
CA CYS A 59 2.21 3.80 4.56
C CYS A 59 2.60 4.91 3.59
N TRP A 60 1.65 5.74 3.14
CA TRP A 60 1.95 6.90 2.30
C TRP A 60 2.85 7.92 3.01
N ASN A 61 2.62 8.16 4.30
CA ASN A 61 3.46 9.06 5.10
C ASN A 61 4.90 8.55 5.21
N LEU A 62 5.08 7.26 5.52
CA LEU A 62 6.40 6.62 5.61
C LEU A 62 7.11 6.62 4.26
N ARG A 63 6.37 6.33 3.19
CA ARG A 63 6.91 6.33 1.82
C ARG A 63 7.44 7.70 1.40
N ARG A 64 6.72 8.79 1.67
CA ARG A 64 7.21 10.16 1.38
C ARG A 64 8.50 10.50 2.11
N ARG A 65 8.60 10.13 3.40
CA ARG A 65 9.83 10.32 4.18
C ARG A 65 11.01 9.56 3.56
N ALA A 66 10.80 8.32 3.15
CA ALA A 66 11.83 7.50 2.51
C ALA A 66 12.26 8.07 1.15
N LEU A 67 11.31 8.51 0.30
CA LEU A 67 11.61 9.14 -0.99
C LEU A 67 12.39 10.44 -0.83
N GLY A 68 12.02 11.27 0.15
CA GLY A 68 12.74 12.51 0.45
C GLY A 68 14.20 12.29 0.88
N ALA A 69 14.51 11.12 1.45
CA ALA A 69 15.87 10.76 1.87
C ALA A 69 16.68 10.03 0.77
N LEU A 70 16.02 9.42 -0.23
CA LEU A 70 16.67 8.61 -1.27
C LEU A 70 17.56 9.44 -2.21
N GLY A 71 17.18 10.70 -2.45
CA GLY A 71 17.77 11.54 -3.49
C GLY A 71 17.53 10.98 -4.91
N GLY A 72 17.98 11.71 -5.93
CA GLY A 72 17.86 11.30 -7.34
C GLY A 72 16.47 11.46 -7.95
N ASP A 73 16.32 10.99 -9.19
CA ASP A 73 15.08 11.09 -9.97
C ASP A 73 14.20 9.84 -9.78
N TRP A 74 13.43 9.82 -8.70
CA TRP A 74 12.48 8.75 -8.37
C TRP A 74 11.07 9.03 -8.90
N VAL A 75 10.80 10.26 -9.35
CA VAL A 75 9.45 10.74 -9.71
C VAL A 75 8.76 9.86 -10.76
N PRO A 76 9.40 9.46 -11.88
CA PRO A 76 8.75 8.62 -12.89
C PRO A 76 8.32 7.25 -12.33
N SER A 77 9.19 6.64 -11.54
CA SER A 77 8.91 5.33 -10.93
C SER A 77 7.78 5.41 -9.91
N GLU A 78 7.72 6.52 -9.16
CA GLU A 78 6.71 6.73 -8.13
C GLU A 78 5.34 7.03 -8.74
N LEU A 79 5.28 7.81 -9.83
CA LEU A 79 4.02 8.03 -10.56
C LEU A 79 3.46 6.72 -11.14
N ALA A 80 4.32 5.85 -11.67
CA ALA A 80 3.91 4.53 -12.14
C ALA A 80 3.33 3.68 -10.99
N PHE A 81 3.99 3.68 -9.83
CA PHE A 81 3.53 3.00 -8.63
C PHE A 81 2.16 3.51 -8.15
N VAL A 82 1.96 4.83 -8.13
CA VAL A 82 0.66 5.43 -7.79
C VAL A 82 -0.41 5.04 -8.79
N GLY A 83 -0.08 4.98 -10.08
CA GLY A 83 -0.97 4.46 -11.12
C GLY A 83 -1.44 3.03 -10.84
N GLN A 84 -0.54 2.15 -10.40
CA GLN A 84 -0.89 0.79 -9.99
C GLN A 84 -1.86 0.78 -8.80
N CYS A 85 -1.59 1.60 -7.77
CA CYS A 85 -2.45 1.73 -6.59
C CYS A 85 -3.86 2.22 -6.96
N LEU A 86 -3.96 3.20 -7.86
CA LEU A 86 -5.24 3.71 -8.38
C LEU A 86 -5.98 2.67 -9.24
N GLY A 87 -5.25 1.78 -9.92
CA GLY A 87 -5.85 0.64 -10.61
C GLY A 87 -6.53 -0.35 -9.66
N VAL A 88 -6.05 -0.45 -8.41
CA VAL A 88 -6.65 -1.29 -7.36
C VAL A 88 -7.86 -0.60 -6.72
N ASN A 89 -7.72 0.67 -6.35
CA ASN A 89 -8.84 1.48 -5.85
C ASN A 89 -8.77 2.90 -6.42
N PRO A 90 -9.57 3.22 -7.46
CA PRO A 90 -9.55 4.54 -8.09
C PRO A 90 -10.16 5.63 -7.20
N LYS A 91 -10.83 5.25 -6.09
CA LYS A 91 -11.41 6.17 -5.11
C LYS A 91 -10.48 6.42 -3.92
N SER A 92 -9.27 5.86 -3.92
CA SER A 92 -8.35 6.03 -2.81
C SER A 92 -7.87 7.47 -2.69
N TYR A 93 -8.28 8.13 -1.61
CA TYR A 93 -7.84 9.49 -1.31
C TYR A 93 -6.32 9.54 -1.10
N GLY A 94 -5.75 8.56 -0.39
CA GLY A 94 -4.31 8.51 -0.11
C GLY A 94 -3.46 8.46 -1.38
N ALA A 95 -3.87 7.65 -2.36
CA ALA A 95 -3.16 7.55 -3.63
C ALA A 95 -3.25 8.84 -4.45
N TRP A 96 -4.43 9.47 -4.55
CA TRP A 96 -4.59 10.74 -5.26
C TRP A 96 -3.83 11.88 -4.61
N HIS A 97 -3.90 11.99 -3.28
CA HIS A 97 -3.16 13.00 -2.53
C HIS A 97 -1.64 12.82 -2.70
N HIS A 98 -1.16 11.58 -2.64
CA HIS A 98 0.26 11.29 -2.87
C HIS A 98 0.67 11.61 -4.32
N ARG A 99 -0.18 11.32 -5.31
CA ARG A 99 0.07 11.75 -6.71
C ARG A 99 0.27 13.25 -6.82
N GLY A 100 -0.59 14.04 -6.21
CA GLY A 100 -0.47 15.50 -6.19
C GLY A 100 0.85 15.94 -5.57
N TRP A 101 1.20 15.37 -4.42
CA TRP A 101 2.48 15.63 -3.77
C TRP A 101 3.70 15.28 -4.63
N VAL A 102 3.66 14.20 -5.41
CA VAL A 102 4.76 13.82 -6.32
C VAL A 102 4.92 14.83 -7.47
N LEU A 103 3.82 15.45 -7.92
CA LEU A 103 3.82 16.38 -9.05
C LEU A 103 4.15 17.84 -8.67
N GLY A 104 4.02 18.20 -7.39
CA GLY A 104 4.19 19.58 -6.90
C GLY A 104 2.88 20.31 -6.72
#